data_AF-A0AAJ8M1P8-F1
#
_entry.id   AF-A0AAJ8M1P8-F1
#
_cell.length_a   1.000
_cell.length_b   1.000
_cell.length_c   1.000
_cell.angle_alpha   90.00
_cell.angle_beta   90.00
_cell.angle_gamma   90.00
#
_symmetry.space_group_name_H-M   'P 1'
#
loop_
_entity.id
_entity.type
_entity.pdbx_description
1 polymer ?
#
loop_
_entity_poly.entity_id
_entity_poly.type
_entity_poly.pdbx_seq_one_letter_code
_entity_poly.pdbx_strand_id
1 'polypeptide(L)'
;MSRPTKLLLLVLAALVIARPSLGDPDHWILTHAQTLLMGRLDPIVTPGGISSHVHNVVGASNSGWQPNDPSEQINAACSSTIVGDDLSNYWTPQLYYRYENNTFSPILSGTRIYYYTKGDNVKPFPPGLKMITGKAMSKDLSNTKTLGVRISCDHGEENAWLPNATSHPGGCLAIAMGSFFPSCGLASGDLDSEDHFSHMAWPQSYDGPTLVDDLNGKYCPDSHPIKYPTIFAQFNYYLNDNQPWRNEECTLVLSNGDCSGNTYHADFINGWKPTVLQDAINQCGDGKGPGDNLGACAPLAKSTSESATWECRLEGQIPAEEVGIYRPVDKLPGCNPLWKSSVNDKPTCNSNSNAELVGPNVYFENLAYRTHVPLALSEVMNPFDLSSWIPFLGNEGSSRLKVWGSDGTDKNRQTVGTWEEIWAKMAVVSSGPSSVSESIIVSTSGTNSAVESTRTNIDQLSTHVAGSIISGETTSAARASSGHGTSESTSNSATSTPSPGKMCKRKKRSFTQDAISNHLRRSRLQREILT
;
A
#
# COMPACT_ATOMS: atom_id res chain seq x y z
N MET A 1 31.37 81.21 8.97
CA MET A 1 30.13 80.92 8.20
C MET A 1 30.45 79.83 7.17
N SER A 2 29.44 79.13 6.64
CA SER A 2 29.63 77.77 6.08
C SER A 2 30.33 77.71 4.71
N ARG A 3 30.98 76.57 4.45
CA ARG A 3 31.34 76.10 3.10
C ARG A 3 30.15 75.37 2.45
N PRO A 4 30.09 75.27 1.10
CA PRO A 4 29.02 74.55 0.40
C PRO A 4 29.21 73.03 0.47
N THR A 5 28.11 72.31 0.68
CA THR A 5 28.05 70.84 0.70
C THR A 5 28.04 70.28 -0.73
N LYS A 6 28.87 69.27 -1.02
CA LYS A 6 28.75 68.51 -2.29
C LYS A 6 27.60 67.51 -2.18
N LEU A 7 26.64 67.59 -3.09
CA LEU A 7 25.57 66.61 -3.23
C LEU A 7 26.12 65.35 -3.93
N LEU A 8 26.06 64.19 -3.26
CA LEU A 8 26.48 62.91 -3.82
C LEU A 8 25.27 62.20 -4.44
N LEU A 9 25.24 62.05 -5.77
CA LEU A 9 24.21 61.22 -6.41
C LEU A 9 24.52 59.74 -6.17
N LEU A 10 23.68 59.09 -5.36
CA LEU A 10 23.60 57.64 -5.25
C LEU A 10 22.72 57.09 -6.38
N VAL A 11 23.34 56.52 -7.41
CA VAL A 11 22.63 55.74 -8.43
C VAL A 11 22.25 54.39 -7.82
N LEU A 12 20.97 54.20 -7.49
CA LEU A 12 20.46 52.87 -7.15
C LEU A 12 20.40 52.01 -8.43
N ALA A 13 21.44 51.19 -8.63
CA ALA A 13 21.35 50.06 -9.53
C ALA A 13 20.38 49.03 -8.92
N ALA A 14 19.15 48.97 -9.45
CA ALA A 14 18.16 47.98 -9.04
C ALA A 14 18.60 46.59 -9.52
N LEU A 15 19.25 45.82 -8.64
CA LEU A 15 19.51 44.40 -8.88
C LEU A 15 18.17 43.66 -8.94
N VAL A 16 17.72 43.37 -10.15
CA VAL A 16 16.68 42.36 -10.38
C VAL A 16 17.31 41.02 -10.03
N ILE A 17 17.17 40.62 -8.77
CA ILE A 17 17.48 39.25 -8.35
C ILE A 17 16.45 38.35 -9.02
N ALA A 18 16.79 37.85 -10.20
CA ALA A 18 16.10 36.73 -10.80
C ALA A 18 16.17 35.58 -9.79
N ARG A 19 15.04 35.32 -9.10
CA ARG A 19 14.90 34.09 -8.34
C ARG A 19 15.08 32.95 -9.34
N PRO A 20 15.88 31.92 -9.06
CA PRO A 20 15.80 30.70 -9.85
C PRO A 20 14.35 30.24 -9.77
N SER A 21 13.69 30.06 -10.91
CA SER A 21 12.41 29.38 -10.91
C SER A 21 12.68 27.96 -10.44
N LEU A 22 12.16 27.62 -9.26
CA LEU A 22 11.71 26.24 -9.05
C LEU A 22 10.70 26.02 -10.18
N GLY A 23 10.97 25.07 -11.08
CA GLY A 23 10.19 24.90 -12.31
C GLY A 23 8.70 24.86 -11.97
N ASP A 24 7.89 25.62 -12.72
CA ASP A 24 6.47 25.77 -12.43
C ASP A 24 5.84 24.36 -12.31
N PRO A 25 5.12 24.06 -11.22
CA PRO A 25 4.72 22.69 -10.92
C PRO A 25 4.00 22.02 -12.10
N ASP A 26 4.35 20.77 -12.37
CA ASP A 26 3.84 19.94 -13.47
C ASP A 26 2.72 18.98 -13.03
N HIS A 27 2.24 19.15 -11.79
CA HIS A 27 1.42 18.16 -11.09
C HIS A 27 0.36 18.75 -10.15
N TRP A 28 -0.62 17.90 -9.83
CA TRP A 28 -1.50 18.08 -8.66
C TRP A 28 -1.32 16.94 -7.65
N ILE A 29 -1.64 17.23 -6.40
CA ILE A 29 -1.53 16.31 -5.27
C ILE A 29 -2.92 16.13 -4.64
N LEU A 30 -3.42 14.90 -4.62
CA LEU A 30 -4.52 14.51 -3.75
C LEU A 30 -3.96 14.44 -2.33
N THR A 31 -4.07 15.55 -1.62
CA THR A 31 -3.44 15.81 -0.31
C THR A 31 -3.92 14.88 0.80
N HIS A 32 -5.14 14.34 0.64
CA HIS A 32 -5.76 13.35 1.50
C HIS A 32 -6.35 12.24 0.63
N ALA A 33 -5.95 10.99 0.91
CA ALA A 33 -6.64 9.78 0.50
C ALA A 33 -6.74 8.87 1.73
N GLN A 34 -7.95 8.66 2.25
CA GLN A 34 -8.15 7.91 3.50
C GLN A 34 -8.21 6.41 3.22
N THR A 35 -7.64 5.59 4.10
CA THR A 35 -7.81 4.14 4.05
C THR A 35 -9.30 3.78 4.11
N LEU A 36 -9.79 3.19 3.01
CA LEU A 36 -11.15 2.70 2.83
C LEU A 36 -11.30 1.29 3.42
N LEU A 37 -10.27 0.44 3.28
CA LEU A 37 -10.20 -0.87 3.91
C LEU A 37 -8.74 -1.32 4.13
N MET A 38 -8.53 -2.19 5.13
CA MET A 38 -7.33 -3.01 5.28
C MET A 38 -7.78 -4.47 5.25
N GLY A 39 -7.41 -5.22 4.21
CA GLY A 39 -7.92 -6.57 4.00
C GLY A 39 -7.29 -7.28 2.82
N ARG A 40 -7.47 -8.61 2.71
CA ARG A 40 -6.96 -9.41 1.60
C ARG A 40 -7.86 -9.32 0.35
N LEU A 41 -8.01 -8.12 -0.19
CA LEU A 41 -8.68 -7.88 -1.48
C LEU A 41 -7.66 -7.48 -2.54
N ASP A 42 -7.77 -8.10 -3.73
CA ASP A 42 -6.93 -7.79 -4.89
C ASP A 42 -7.70 -8.15 -6.18
N PRO A 43 -8.47 -7.19 -6.74
CA PRO A 43 -9.28 -7.43 -7.93
C PRO A 43 -8.49 -7.52 -9.25
N ILE A 44 -7.16 -7.32 -9.25
CA ILE A 44 -6.34 -7.50 -10.46
C ILE A 44 -5.67 -8.88 -10.45
N VAL A 45 -4.94 -9.21 -9.38
CA VAL A 45 -4.13 -10.45 -9.30
C VAL A 45 -4.94 -11.64 -8.77
N THR A 46 -6.00 -11.40 -7.98
CA THR A 46 -6.85 -12.47 -7.41
C THR A 46 -8.36 -12.24 -7.69
N PRO A 47 -8.76 -12.00 -8.96
CA PRO A 47 -10.15 -11.67 -9.29
C PRO A 47 -11.10 -12.80 -8.91
N GLY A 48 -12.09 -12.50 -8.08
CA GLY A 48 -13.07 -13.44 -7.56
C GLY A 48 -12.67 -14.15 -6.26
N GLY A 49 -11.43 -13.97 -5.81
CA GLY A 49 -10.89 -14.63 -4.62
C GLY A 49 -10.48 -13.66 -3.51
N ILE A 50 -9.81 -14.22 -2.50
CA ILE A 50 -9.21 -13.48 -1.40
C ILE A 50 -7.70 -13.50 -1.62
N SER A 51 -7.07 -12.32 -1.60
CA SER A 51 -5.65 -12.13 -1.88
C SER A 51 -4.75 -12.99 -0.99
N SER A 52 -3.54 -13.25 -1.47
CA SER A 52 -2.50 -13.91 -0.68
C SER A 52 -2.03 -13.11 0.54
N HIS A 53 -2.29 -11.79 0.59
CA HIS A 53 -1.82 -10.92 1.69
C HIS A 53 -2.65 -9.61 1.79
N VAL A 54 -2.50 -8.89 2.90
CA VAL A 54 -3.36 -7.74 3.26
C VAL A 54 -2.94 -6.49 2.50
N HIS A 55 -3.89 -5.83 1.84
CA HIS A 55 -3.71 -4.56 1.17
C HIS A 55 -4.35 -3.39 1.95
N ASN A 56 -3.76 -2.22 1.81
CA ASN A 56 -4.29 -0.93 2.26
C ASN A 56 -4.88 -0.22 1.05
N VAL A 57 -6.20 -0.11 0.98
CA VAL A 57 -6.91 0.43 -0.19
C VAL A 57 -7.40 1.85 0.09
N VAL A 58 -7.22 2.75 -0.88
CA VAL A 58 -7.84 4.07 -0.93
C VAL A 58 -8.58 4.26 -2.25
N GLY A 59 -9.54 5.18 -2.32
CA GLY A 59 -10.29 5.49 -3.54
C GLY A 59 -11.78 5.22 -3.44
N ALA A 60 -12.37 4.76 -4.54
CA ALA A 60 -13.80 4.50 -4.66
C ALA A 60 -14.34 3.43 -3.70
N SER A 61 -15.52 3.74 -3.16
CA SER A 61 -16.27 2.97 -2.17
C SER A 61 -16.78 1.61 -2.64
N ASN A 62 -16.95 1.41 -3.94
CA ASN A 62 -17.31 0.12 -4.56
C ASN A 62 -16.09 -0.79 -4.84
N SER A 63 -14.95 -0.55 -4.19
CA SER A 63 -13.82 -1.50 -4.21
C SER A 63 -14.27 -2.87 -3.71
N GLY A 64 -13.78 -3.95 -4.33
CA GLY A 64 -14.22 -5.30 -4.03
C GLY A 64 -13.20 -6.39 -4.39
N TRP A 65 -13.68 -7.63 -4.41
CA TRP A 65 -12.89 -8.83 -4.73
C TRP A 65 -12.87 -9.18 -6.23
N GLN A 66 -13.64 -8.46 -7.04
CA GLN A 66 -13.64 -8.51 -8.51
C GLN A 66 -13.34 -7.11 -9.05
N PRO A 67 -12.74 -6.99 -10.25
CA PRO A 67 -12.60 -5.70 -10.91
C PRO A 67 -13.98 -5.27 -11.45
N ASN A 68 -14.43 -4.09 -11.04
CA ASN A 68 -15.66 -3.48 -11.52
C ASN A 68 -15.59 -3.22 -13.04
N ASP A 69 -16.73 -3.33 -13.74
CA ASP A 69 -16.83 -2.79 -15.10
C ASP A 69 -16.64 -1.26 -15.08
N PRO A 70 -16.16 -0.61 -16.17
CA PRO A 70 -15.83 0.82 -16.14
C PRO A 70 -17.02 1.73 -15.80
N SER A 71 -18.26 1.30 -16.12
CA SER A 71 -19.50 1.96 -15.74
C SER A 71 -19.89 1.76 -14.28
N GLU A 72 -19.51 0.63 -13.68
CA GLU A 72 -19.73 0.35 -12.27
C GLU A 72 -18.74 1.14 -11.42
N GLN A 73 -17.46 1.16 -11.79
CA GLN A 73 -16.38 1.89 -11.10
C GLN A 73 -16.77 3.37 -10.88
N ILE A 74 -17.20 4.07 -11.93
CA ILE A 74 -17.61 5.49 -11.85
C ILE A 74 -19.00 5.71 -11.19
N ASN A 75 -19.69 4.64 -10.79
CA ASN A 75 -20.97 4.66 -10.09
C ASN A 75 -20.81 4.41 -8.57
N ALA A 76 -19.59 4.42 -8.02
CA ALA A 76 -19.33 4.37 -6.58
C ALA A 76 -20.08 5.49 -5.82
N ALA A 77 -20.54 5.20 -4.60
CA ALA A 77 -21.27 6.17 -3.77
C ALA A 77 -20.42 7.40 -3.37
N CYS A 78 -19.10 7.21 -3.25
CA CYS A 78 -18.11 8.22 -2.88
C CYS A 78 -16.67 7.75 -3.22
N SER A 79 -15.72 8.69 -3.12
CA SER A 79 -14.28 8.41 -3.05
C SER A 79 -13.74 8.75 -1.66
N SER A 80 -12.76 8.00 -1.16
CA SER A 80 -11.97 8.37 0.01
C SER A 80 -10.83 9.33 -0.32
N THR A 81 -10.60 9.67 -1.60
CA THR A 81 -9.70 10.75 -2.00
C THR A 81 -10.40 12.12 -1.96
N ILE A 82 -9.61 13.18 -1.76
CA ILE A 82 -10.14 14.54 -1.61
C ILE A 82 -10.88 15.08 -2.85
N VAL A 83 -10.64 14.56 -4.07
CA VAL A 83 -11.37 14.95 -5.28
C VAL A 83 -12.42 13.87 -5.58
N GLY A 84 -13.69 14.15 -5.27
CA GLY A 84 -14.80 13.19 -5.42
C GLY A 84 -15.15 12.77 -6.87
N ASP A 85 -14.52 13.36 -7.89
CA ASP A 85 -14.59 12.89 -9.28
C ASP A 85 -13.47 11.90 -9.66
N ASP A 86 -12.50 11.67 -8.77
CA ASP A 86 -11.55 10.55 -8.83
C ASP A 86 -12.12 9.35 -8.09
N LEU A 87 -12.88 8.51 -8.82
CA LEU A 87 -13.42 7.24 -8.33
C LEU A 87 -12.52 6.07 -8.74
N SER A 88 -11.22 6.30 -8.88
CA SER A 88 -10.22 5.23 -9.04
C SER A 88 -10.00 4.48 -7.72
N ASN A 89 -9.30 3.34 -7.76
CA ASN A 89 -8.77 2.68 -6.58
C ASN A 89 -7.24 2.54 -6.66
N TYR A 90 -6.59 2.61 -5.49
CA TYR A 90 -5.15 2.44 -5.32
C TYR A 90 -4.92 1.55 -4.10
N TRP A 91 -4.04 0.58 -4.20
CA TRP A 91 -3.65 -0.22 -3.05
C TRP A 91 -2.19 -0.63 -3.06
N THR A 92 -1.70 -1.00 -1.88
CA THR A 92 -0.33 -1.45 -1.60
C THR A 92 -0.33 -2.49 -0.48
N PRO A 93 0.70 -3.34 -0.36
CA PRO A 93 0.88 -4.21 0.80
C PRO A 93 0.89 -3.41 2.10
N GLN A 94 -0.05 -3.72 3.00
CA GLN A 94 -0.13 -3.08 4.30
C GLN A 94 1.16 -3.34 5.11
N LEU A 95 1.74 -2.27 5.66
CA LEU A 95 2.91 -2.36 6.53
C LEU A 95 2.50 -2.80 7.94
N TYR A 96 3.15 -3.84 8.46
CA TYR A 96 2.95 -4.35 9.81
C TYR A 96 4.15 -4.06 10.72
N TYR A 97 3.84 -3.81 11.99
CA TYR A 97 4.79 -3.78 13.09
C TYR A 97 4.80 -5.13 13.80
N ARG A 98 5.98 -5.70 14.06
CA ARG A 98 6.18 -6.93 14.85
C ARG A 98 6.63 -6.60 16.28
N TYR A 99 5.85 -7.05 17.25
CA TYR A 99 6.14 -6.94 18.68
C TYR A 99 7.20 -7.95 19.15
N GLU A 100 7.77 -7.72 20.33
CA GLU A 100 8.75 -8.62 20.97
C GLU A 100 8.17 -10.02 21.27
N ASN A 101 6.86 -10.11 21.53
CA ASN A 101 6.14 -11.38 21.67
C ASN A 101 5.85 -12.07 20.32
N ASN A 102 6.30 -11.51 19.19
CA ASN A 102 6.04 -11.95 17.81
C ASN A 102 4.59 -11.88 17.32
N THR A 103 3.72 -11.11 18.00
CA THR A 103 2.43 -10.68 17.43
C THR A 103 2.61 -9.50 16.48
N PHE A 104 1.58 -9.19 15.69
CA PHE A 104 1.60 -8.17 14.64
C PHE A 104 0.40 -7.23 14.70
N SER A 105 0.61 -5.94 14.42
CA SER A 105 -0.45 -4.95 14.15
C SER A 105 -0.09 -4.11 12.93
N PRO A 106 -1.05 -3.66 12.10
CA PRO A 106 -0.74 -2.78 10.99
C PRO A 106 -0.34 -1.39 11.51
N ILE A 107 0.51 -0.68 10.79
CA ILE A 107 0.81 0.72 11.07
C ILE A 107 -0.18 1.57 10.25
N LEU A 108 -0.80 2.57 10.87
CA LEU A 108 -1.71 3.48 10.19
C LEU A 108 -0.94 4.42 9.25
N SER A 109 -1.54 4.77 8.11
CA SER A 109 -0.92 5.54 7.03
C SER A 109 -1.67 6.83 6.73
N GLY A 110 -0.92 7.90 6.43
CA GLY A 110 -1.43 9.05 5.67
C GLY A 110 -1.05 8.90 4.19
N THR A 111 -2.03 8.78 3.29
CA THR A 111 -1.78 8.51 1.86
C THR A 111 -1.97 9.77 1.01
N ARG A 112 -1.09 9.94 0.01
CA ARG A 112 -1.12 11.00 -1.00
C ARG A 112 -0.93 10.41 -2.39
N ILE A 113 -1.68 10.92 -3.36
CA ILE A 113 -1.55 10.54 -4.78
C ILE A 113 -1.12 11.78 -5.57
N TYR A 114 -0.04 11.67 -6.33
CA TYR A 114 0.51 12.72 -7.18
C TYR A 114 0.29 12.35 -8.64
N TYR A 115 -0.09 13.33 -9.47
CA TYR A 115 -0.22 13.16 -10.92
C TYR A 115 0.67 14.15 -11.65
N TYR A 116 1.75 13.67 -12.24
CA TYR A 116 2.64 14.49 -13.07
C TYR A 116 2.18 14.44 -14.53
N THR A 117 2.15 15.59 -15.19
CA THR A 117 1.65 15.75 -16.57
C THR A 117 2.72 16.23 -17.55
N LYS A 118 4.00 16.08 -17.18
CA LYS A 118 5.16 16.29 -18.05
C LYS A 118 5.07 15.41 -19.30
N GLY A 119 4.75 16.02 -20.44
CA GLY A 119 4.55 15.31 -21.70
C GLY A 119 3.87 16.20 -22.75
N ASP A 120 4.22 16.03 -24.03
CA ASP A 120 3.43 16.64 -25.10
C ASP A 120 2.17 15.79 -25.32
N ASN A 121 0.98 16.42 -25.43
CA ASN A 121 -0.28 15.75 -25.79
C ASN A 121 -0.72 14.61 -24.82
N VAL A 122 -0.44 14.75 -23.52
CA VAL A 122 -0.88 13.81 -22.46
C VAL A 122 -2.39 13.53 -22.54
N LYS A 123 -2.77 12.25 -22.45
CA LYS A 123 -4.15 11.79 -22.50
C LYS A 123 -4.70 11.46 -21.10
N PRO A 124 -5.99 11.65 -20.83
CA PRO A 124 -6.62 11.04 -19.65
C PRO A 124 -6.51 9.51 -19.73
N PHE A 125 -6.45 8.84 -18.58
CA PHE A 125 -6.51 7.38 -18.53
C PHE A 125 -7.85 6.90 -19.13
N PRO A 126 -7.87 5.87 -20.01
CA PRO A 126 -9.11 5.32 -20.52
C PRO A 126 -9.87 4.59 -19.39
N PRO A 127 -11.22 4.60 -19.40
CA PRO A 127 -12.03 3.92 -18.38
C PRO A 127 -11.68 2.43 -18.30
N GLY A 128 -11.44 1.91 -17.08
CA GLY A 128 -11.05 0.52 -16.87
C GLY A 128 -9.56 0.20 -17.07
N LEU A 129 -8.69 1.19 -17.34
CA LEU A 129 -7.24 1.00 -17.28
C LEU A 129 -6.84 0.46 -15.90
N LYS A 130 -6.07 -0.62 -15.89
CA LYS A 130 -5.41 -1.17 -14.71
C LYS A 130 -3.91 -0.94 -14.80
N MET A 131 -3.20 -0.91 -13.67
CA MET A 131 -1.73 -0.91 -13.67
C MET A 131 -1.19 -1.58 -12.40
N ILE A 132 -0.06 -2.29 -12.53
CA ILE A 132 0.74 -2.80 -11.40
C ILE A 132 2.18 -2.26 -11.53
N THR A 133 2.81 -1.93 -10.40
CA THR A 133 4.22 -1.54 -10.29
C THR A 133 4.84 -2.18 -9.05
N GLY A 134 6.00 -2.83 -9.17
CA GLY A 134 6.57 -3.72 -8.14
C GLY A 134 6.28 -5.21 -8.37
N LYS A 135 6.72 -6.09 -7.43
CA LYS A 135 6.53 -7.55 -7.53
C LYS A 135 6.37 -8.23 -6.16
N ALA A 136 5.13 -8.56 -5.79
CA ALA A 136 4.76 -9.22 -4.51
C ALA A 136 5.50 -10.54 -4.17
N MET A 137 6.11 -11.19 -5.15
CA MET A 137 6.67 -12.55 -5.07
C MET A 137 8.16 -12.64 -5.49
N SER A 138 8.87 -11.52 -5.58
CA SER A 138 10.26 -11.50 -6.11
C SER A 138 11.07 -10.35 -5.54
N LYS A 139 12.18 -10.65 -4.83
CA LYS A 139 13.13 -9.66 -4.28
C LYS A 139 14.14 -9.14 -5.31
N ASP A 140 14.00 -9.52 -6.58
CA ASP A 140 14.86 -9.07 -7.67
C ASP A 140 14.56 -7.61 -8.06
N LEU A 141 15.42 -6.71 -7.60
CA LEU A 141 15.40 -5.28 -7.93
C LEU A 141 16.00 -4.94 -9.30
N SER A 142 16.59 -5.91 -10.03
CA SER A 142 17.07 -5.67 -11.40
C SER A 142 15.94 -5.71 -12.45
N ASN A 143 14.76 -6.16 -12.02
CA ASN A 143 13.56 -6.25 -12.85
C ASN A 143 12.99 -4.85 -13.14
N THR A 144 12.77 -4.47 -14.40
CA THR A 144 12.18 -3.16 -14.73
C THR A 144 10.79 -2.96 -14.13
N LYS A 145 10.06 -4.04 -13.80
CA LYS A 145 8.77 -3.96 -13.10
C LYS A 145 8.87 -3.38 -11.68
N THR A 146 10.03 -3.42 -11.02
CA THR A 146 10.23 -2.84 -9.67
C THR A 146 10.83 -1.42 -9.69
N LEU A 147 11.11 -0.85 -10.87
CA LEU A 147 11.81 0.44 -11.03
C LEU A 147 11.14 1.61 -10.28
N GLY A 148 9.81 1.58 -10.15
CA GLY A 148 9.00 2.63 -9.53
C GLY A 148 8.98 2.67 -8.01
N VAL A 149 9.48 1.64 -7.31
CA VAL A 149 9.44 1.54 -5.84
C VAL A 149 10.36 2.56 -5.16
N ARG A 150 9.85 3.34 -4.22
CA ARG A 150 10.58 4.38 -3.47
C ARG A 150 10.22 4.35 -1.98
N ILE A 151 11.03 3.64 -1.20
CA ILE A 151 10.94 3.62 0.27
C ILE A 151 12.00 4.58 0.84
N SER A 152 11.63 5.43 1.81
CA SER A 152 12.58 6.26 2.55
C SER A 152 12.27 6.34 4.04
N CYS A 153 13.28 6.72 4.81
CA CYS A 153 13.24 6.89 6.26
C CYS A 153 13.45 8.36 6.63
N ASP A 154 12.59 8.92 7.49
CA ASP A 154 12.66 10.29 8.03
C ASP A 154 12.88 11.38 6.95
N HIS A 155 12.32 11.17 5.77
CA HIS A 155 12.51 11.99 4.54
C HIS A 155 13.98 12.09 4.06
N GLY A 156 14.77 11.05 4.32
CA GLY A 156 16.11 10.83 3.77
C GLY A 156 16.10 10.27 2.34
N GLU A 157 17.18 9.58 1.96
CA GLU A 157 17.39 9.07 0.61
C GLU A 157 16.38 7.96 0.24
N GLU A 158 15.66 8.15 -0.86
CA GLU A 158 14.73 7.14 -1.39
C GLU A 158 15.48 5.98 -2.03
N ASN A 159 15.04 4.77 -1.71
CA ASN A 159 15.65 3.51 -2.11
C ASN A 159 14.55 2.42 -2.24
N ALA A 160 14.91 1.14 -2.22
CA ALA A 160 13.94 0.04 -2.40
C ALA A 160 13.86 -0.93 -1.20
N TRP A 161 14.34 -0.52 -0.02
CA TRP A 161 14.39 -1.35 1.19
C TRP A 161 13.57 -0.76 2.34
N LEU A 162 12.89 -1.62 3.10
CA LEU A 162 12.30 -1.23 4.38
C LEU A 162 13.38 -0.75 5.36
N PRO A 163 13.18 0.37 6.06
CA PRO A 163 14.05 0.73 7.18
C PRO A 163 13.77 -0.23 8.33
N ASN A 164 14.53 -1.32 8.37
CA ASN A 164 14.69 -2.18 9.55
C ASN A 164 16.03 -1.89 10.22
N ALA A 165 16.15 -2.21 11.50
CA ALA A 165 17.33 -1.99 12.34
C ALA A 165 18.69 -2.30 11.70
N THR A 166 18.77 -3.41 10.96
CA THR A 166 19.98 -3.90 10.29
C THR A 166 20.46 -3.00 9.16
N SER A 167 19.59 -2.12 8.63
CA SER A 167 19.91 -1.08 7.65
C SER A 167 19.91 0.33 8.25
N HIS A 168 19.09 0.58 9.29
CA HIS A 168 18.87 1.90 9.88
C HIS A 168 19.09 1.92 11.42
N PRO A 169 20.29 1.56 11.94
CA PRO A 169 20.53 1.47 13.39
C PRO A 169 20.46 2.82 14.14
N GLY A 170 20.34 3.93 13.42
CA GLY A 170 20.10 5.27 13.99
C GLY A 170 18.64 5.55 14.39
N GLY A 171 17.70 4.67 14.03
CA GLY A 171 16.27 4.89 14.19
C GLY A 171 15.56 5.23 12.88
N CYS A 172 14.23 5.08 12.89
CA CYS A 172 13.31 5.64 11.91
C CYS A 172 11.96 5.88 12.59
N LEU A 173 11.30 7.01 12.33
CA LEU A 173 9.98 7.33 12.90
C LEU A 173 8.92 7.67 11.84
N ALA A 174 9.33 8.16 10.66
CA ALA A 174 8.48 8.31 9.49
C ALA A 174 9.00 7.44 8.34
N ILE A 175 8.17 6.51 7.87
CA ILE A 175 8.48 5.63 6.75
C ILE A 175 7.57 6.02 5.58
N ALA A 176 8.14 6.62 4.54
CA ALA A 176 7.41 6.93 3.31
C ALA A 176 7.58 5.77 2.33
N MET A 177 6.47 5.21 1.86
CA MET A 177 6.44 4.10 0.91
C MET A 177 5.72 4.54 -0.38
N GLY A 178 6.50 5.04 -1.31
CA GLY A 178 6.07 5.51 -2.62
C GLY A 178 6.20 4.46 -3.72
N SER A 179 5.32 4.56 -4.71
CA SER A 179 5.36 3.78 -5.95
C SER A 179 4.98 4.66 -7.13
N PHE A 180 5.92 4.83 -8.08
CA PHE A 180 5.62 5.36 -9.40
C PHE A 180 5.03 4.26 -10.29
N PHE A 181 4.05 4.61 -11.12
CA PHE A 181 3.49 3.73 -12.14
C PHE A 181 4.05 4.07 -13.53
N PRO A 182 4.19 3.08 -14.44
CA PRO A 182 4.46 3.36 -15.86
C PRO A 182 3.35 4.23 -16.44
N SER A 183 3.66 5.10 -17.42
CA SER A 183 2.68 6.07 -17.96
C SER A 183 2.70 6.21 -19.48
N CYS A 184 3.18 5.17 -20.16
CA CYS A 184 3.12 5.04 -21.62
C CYS A 184 2.36 3.76 -21.99
N GLY A 185 1.24 3.88 -22.72
CA GLY A 185 0.39 2.75 -23.12
C GLY A 185 0.51 2.38 -24.60
N LEU A 186 0.17 1.13 -24.93
CA LEU A 186 0.17 0.59 -26.30
C LEU A 186 -0.69 1.42 -27.27
N ALA A 187 -0.31 1.44 -28.55
CA ALA A 187 -1.03 2.15 -29.61
C ALA A 187 -2.47 1.61 -29.88
N SER A 188 -2.74 0.37 -29.46
CA SER A 188 -4.06 -0.27 -29.43
C SER A 188 -5.01 0.34 -28.40
N GLY A 189 -4.48 0.97 -27.34
CA GLY A 189 -5.27 1.45 -26.20
C GLY A 189 -5.70 0.34 -25.22
N ASP A 190 -4.99 -0.79 -25.19
CA ASP A 190 -5.29 -1.91 -24.30
C ASP A 190 -5.25 -1.49 -22.82
N LEU A 191 -6.22 -1.99 -22.04
CA LEU A 191 -6.47 -1.58 -20.65
C LEU A 191 -5.76 -2.45 -19.60
N ASP A 192 -5.26 -3.61 -20.03
CA ASP A 192 -4.63 -4.65 -19.22
C ASP A 192 -3.84 -5.61 -20.15
N SER A 193 -3.04 -6.52 -19.59
CA SER A 193 -2.37 -7.61 -20.33
C SER A 193 -2.40 -8.91 -19.51
N GLU A 194 -2.19 -10.08 -20.14
CA GLU A 194 -2.18 -11.38 -19.43
C GLU A 194 -1.16 -11.47 -18.29
N ASP A 195 -0.12 -10.64 -18.31
CA ASP A 195 0.87 -10.53 -17.24
C ASP A 195 0.67 -9.33 -16.29
N HIS A 196 -0.28 -8.44 -16.59
CA HIS A 196 -0.56 -7.14 -15.93
C HIS A 196 0.53 -6.04 -16.02
N PHE A 197 1.51 -6.17 -16.92
CA PHE A 197 2.51 -5.10 -17.13
C PHE A 197 2.76 -4.78 -18.61
N SER A 198 2.71 -5.77 -19.51
CA SER A 198 3.16 -5.63 -20.91
C SER A 198 2.27 -4.77 -21.80
N HIS A 199 1.19 -4.20 -21.27
CA HIS A 199 0.39 -3.15 -21.91
C HIS A 199 0.89 -1.73 -21.61
N MET A 200 1.86 -1.59 -20.68
CA MET A 200 2.43 -0.34 -20.20
C MET A 200 3.97 -0.35 -20.25
N ALA A 201 4.55 0.82 -20.47
CA ALA A 201 5.99 1.05 -20.39
C ALA A 201 6.32 2.27 -19.53
N TRP A 202 7.55 2.31 -19.02
CA TRP A 202 8.11 3.51 -18.41
C TRP A 202 8.23 4.64 -19.44
N PRO A 203 7.92 5.88 -19.06
CA PRO A 203 8.25 7.02 -19.90
C PRO A 203 9.77 7.26 -19.89
N GLN A 204 10.23 8.11 -20.80
CA GLN A 204 11.65 8.29 -21.07
C GLN A 204 12.07 9.77 -21.06
N SER A 205 13.34 10.01 -20.71
CA SER A 205 14.02 11.29 -20.82
C SER A 205 15.34 11.12 -21.56
N TYR A 206 15.89 12.21 -22.11
CA TYR A 206 17.21 12.17 -22.72
C TYR A 206 18.32 12.18 -21.67
N ASP A 207 19.14 11.13 -21.65
CA ASP A 207 20.51 11.19 -21.13
C ASP A 207 21.46 11.34 -22.31
N GLY A 208 22.08 12.52 -22.45
CA GLY A 208 22.84 12.90 -23.63
C GLY A 208 22.01 12.77 -24.92
N PRO A 209 22.47 11.99 -25.93
CA PRO A 209 21.73 11.75 -27.18
C PRO A 209 20.73 10.58 -27.09
N THR A 210 20.70 9.84 -25.99
CA THR A 210 19.94 8.58 -25.83
C THR A 210 18.71 8.78 -24.96
N LEU A 211 17.58 8.18 -25.34
CA LEU A 211 16.44 8.04 -24.43
C LEU A 211 16.70 6.89 -23.45
N VAL A 212 16.40 7.15 -22.18
CA VAL A 212 16.46 6.17 -21.08
C VAL A 212 15.20 6.28 -20.23
N ASP A 213 14.83 5.17 -19.59
CA ASP A 213 13.66 5.10 -18.71
C ASP A 213 13.81 6.06 -17.52
N ASP A 214 12.85 6.95 -17.36
CA ASP A 214 12.74 7.96 -16.30
C ASP A 214 11.35 7.82 -15.68
N LEU A 215 11.25 7.65 -14.36
CA LEU A 215 9.97 7.44 -13.69
C LEU A 215 8.96 8.55 -13.98
N ASN A 216 9.41 9.79 -14.20
CA ASN A 216 8.57 10.86 -14.71
C ASN A 216 9.14 11.41 -16.04
N GLY A 217 9.47 10.54 -16.99
CA GLY A 217 9.92 10.91 -18.33
C GLY A 217 8.89 11.70 -19.13
N LYS A 218 9.37 12.57 -20.04
CA LYS A 218 8.50 13.35 -20.95
C LYS A 218 7.98 12.49 -22.11
N TYR A 219 8.86 11.64 -22.65
CA TYR A 219 8.62 10.88 -23.88
C TYR A 219 8.07 9.49 -23.57
N CYS A 220 7.62 8.80 -24.60
CA CYS A 220 7.29 7.38 -24.55
C CYS A 220 8.08 6.62 -25.63
N PRO A 221 8.43 5.35 -25.41
CA PRO A 221 9.05 4.52 -26.44
C PRO A 221 8.04 4.22 -27.57
N ASP A 222 8.53 3.99 -28.79
CA ASP A 222 7.71 3.73 -29.98
C ASP A 222 6.75 2.53 -29.84
N SER A 223 7.04 1.60 -28.92
CA SER A 223 6.16 0.47 -28.59
C SER A 223 4.90 0.87 -27.82
N HIS A 224 4.95 1.98 -27.07
CA HIS A 224 3.89 2.44 -26.18
C HIS A 224 3.63 3.95 -26.34
N PRO A 225 3.21 4.43 -27.54
CA PRO A 225 3.23 5.86 -27.87
C PRO A 225 2.18 6.72 -27.16
N ILE A 226 1.25 6.15 -26.36
CA ILE A 226 0.21 6.92 -25.67
C ILE A 226 0.70 7.37 -24.29
N LYS A 227 1.08 8.65 -24.16
CA LYS A 227 1.46 9.26 -22.88
C LYS A 227 0.22 9.56 -22.01
N TYR A 228 0.19 9.01 -20.80
CA TYR A 228 -0.76 9.32 -19.72
C TYR A 228 -0.07 10.11 -18.60
N PRO A 229 -0.79 10.65 -17.60
CA PRO A 229 -0.18 11.20 -16.40
C PRO A 229 0.65 10.13 -15.67
N THR A 230 1.81 10.51 -15.16
CA THR A 230 2.59 9.66 -14.27
C THR A 230 1.96 9.71 -12.87
N ILE A 231 1.49 8.57 -12.37
CA ILE A 231 1.02 8.45 -10.98
C ILE A 231 2.22 8.16 -10.06
N PHE A 232 2.31 8.88 -8.94
CA PHE A 232 3.09 8.48 -7.78
C PHE A 232 2.17 8.38 -6.57
N ALA A 233 1.94 7.16 -6.08
CA ALA A 233 1.15 6.90 -4.88
C ALA A 233 2.09 6.72 -3.68
N GLN A 234 1.89 7.48 -2.61
CA GLN A 234 2.76 7.48 -1.43
C GLN A 234 1.96 7.26 -0.14
N PHE A 235 2.24 6.14 0.52
CA PHE A 235 1.68 5.77 1.82
C PHE A 235 2.71 6.12 2.90
N ASN A 236 2.39 7.04 3.81
CA ASN A 236 3.30 7.51 4.86
C ASN A 236 2.90 6.93 6.22
N TYR A 237 3.76 6.09 6.79
CA TYR A 237 3.56 5.38 8.05
C TYR A 237 4.37 6.05 9.17
N TYR A 238 3.80 6.19 10.37
CA TYR A 238 4.47 6.85 11.50
C TYR A 238 4.51 5.96 12.75
N LEU A 239 5.71 5.74 13.27
CA LEU A 239 5.92 5.05 14.54
C LEU A 239 5.59 5.95 15.74
N ASN A 240 5.23 5.32 16.84
CA ASN A 240 4.66 5.93 18.04
C ASN A 240 5.02 5.09 19.27
N ASP A 241 4.66 5.54 20.47
CA ASP A 241 5.07 4.88 21.72
C ASP A 241 4.51 3.45 21.88
N ASN A 242 3.40 3.12 21.19
CA ASN A 242 2.83 1.76 21.14
C ASN A 242 3.42 0.90 20.01
N GLN A 243 4.12 1.50 19.03
CA GLN A 243 4.83 0.84 17.94
C GLN A 243 6.27 1.41 17.84
N PRO A 244 7.09 1.32 18.90
CA PRO A 244 8.35 2.04 19.00
C PRO A 244 9.40 1.44 18.07
N TRP A 245 10.38 2.23 17.63
CA TRP A 245 11.52 1.70 16.89
C TRP A 245 12.32 0.69 17.73
N ARG A 246 12.54 -0.52 17.20
CA ARG A 246 13.33 -1.59 17.83
C ARG A 246 14.50 -1.99 16.95
N ASN A 247 15.62 -2.39 17.58
CA ASN A 247 16.85 -2.71 16.87
C ASN A 247 16.91 -4.18 16.38
N GLU A 248 15.83 -4.67 15.76
CA GLU A 248 15.70 -6.04 15.20
C GLU A 248 15.39 -6.07 13.68
N GLU A 249 15.80 -7.16 13.03
CA GLU A 249 15.26 -7.57 11.72
C GLU A 249 13.74 -7.82 11.81
N CYS A 250 12.98 -7.57 10.74
CA CYS A 250 11.53 -7.77 10.72
C CYS A 250 10.79 -7.01 11.83
N THR A 251 11.28 -5.84 12.29
CA THR A 251 10.52 -4.94 13.18
C THR A 251 9.38 -4.31 12.39
N LEU A 252 9.71 -3.84 11.18
CA LEU A 252 8.75 -3.57 10.11
C LEU A 252 8.72 -4.78 9.16
N VAL A 253 7.53 -5.14 8.68
CA VAL A 253 7.33 -6.25 7.74
C VAL A 253 6.15 -5.95 6.82
N LEU A 254 6.26 -6.28 5.52
CA LEU A 254 5.12 -6.22 4.62
C LEU A 254 4.13 -7.35 4.95
N SER A 255 2.84 -7.16 4.66
CA SER A 255 1.80 -8.17 4.91
C SER A 255 2.01 -9.51 4.18
N ASN A 256 2.81 -9.55 3.12
CA ASN A 256 3.25 -10.79 2.44
C ASN A 256 4.39 -11.53 3.16
N GLY A 257 4.84 -11.03 4.31
CA GLY A 257 5.93 -11.56 5.13
C GLY A 257 7.30 -10.91 4.91
N ASP A 258 7.48 -10.05 3.89
CA ASP A 258 8.79 -9.51 3.51
C ASP A 258 9.37 -8.51 4.53
N CYS A 259 10.55 -8.84 5.06
CA CYS A 259 11.31 -8.00 5.99
C CYS A 259 12.33 -7.06 5.32
N SER A 260 12.66 -7.27 4.03
CA SER A 260 13.56 -6.39 3.29
C SER A 260 12.83 -5.31 2.49
N GLY A 261 11.55 -5.51 2.19
CA GLY A 261 10.70 -4.53 1.48
C GLY A 261 10.84 -4.57 -0.04
N ASN A 262 11.69 -5.43 -0.59
CA ASN A 262 11.97 -5.49 -2.03
C ASN A 262 10.80 -6.05 -2.85
N THR A 263 9.80 -6.63 -2.19
CA THR A 263 8.56 -7.10 -2.81
C THR A 263 7.38 -6.14 -2.65
N TYR A 264 7.64 -4.91 -2.18
CA TYR A 264 6.64 -3.84 -2.22
C TYR A 264 6.19 -3.60 -3.65
N HIS A 265 4.90 -3.29 -3.79
CA HIS A 265 4.26 -2.98 -5.05
C HIS A 265 3.08 -2.05 -4.80
N ALA A 266 2.52 -1.52 -5.88
CA ALA A 266 1.27 -0.78 -5.87
C ALA A 266 0.44 -1.12 -7.10
N ASP A 267 -0.86 -0.96 -6.94
CA ASP A 267 -1.87 -1.35 -7.91
C ASP A 267 -2.86 -0.19 -8.11
N PHE A 268 -3.45 -0.12 -9.30
CA PHE A 268 -4.35 0.94 -9.70
C PHE A 268 -5.47 0.44 -10.62
N ILE A 269 -6.69 0.91 -10.39
CA ILE A 269 -7.82 0.83 -11.34
C ILE A 269 -8.34 2.24 -11.58
N ASN A 270 -8.39 2.69 -12.84
CA ASN A 270 -8.89 4.00 -13.21
C ASN A 270 -10.41 4.12 -13.08
N GLY A 271 -10.85 5.10 -12.30
CA GLY A 271 -12.24 5.54 -12.20
C GLY A 271 -12.39 7.06 -12.20
N TRP A 272 -11.42 7.80 -12.74
CA TRP A 272 -11.62 9.23 -13.02
C TRP A 272 -12.82 9.43 -13.95
N LYS A 273 -13.69 10.38 -13.62
CA LYS A 273 -14.71 10.85 -14.57
C LYS A 273 -13.99 11.48 -15.79
N PRO A 274 -14.11 10.92 -17.01
CA PRO A 274 -13.14 11.20 -18.09
C PRO A 274 -13.04 12.67 -18.48
N THR A 275 -14.15 13.40 -18.44
CA THR A 275 -14.18 14.85 -18.71
C THR A 275 -13.42 15.67 -17.67
N VAL A 276 -13.47 15.28 -16.38
CA VAL A 276 -12.80 16.02 -15.30
C VAL A 276 -11.30 15.85 -15.37
N LEU A 277 -10.80 14.63 -15.61
CA LEU A 277 -9.37 14.39 -15.82
C LEU A 277 -8.86 15.05 -17.10
N GLN A 278 -9.62 14.97 -18.21
CA GLN A 278 -9.25 15.64 -19.46
C GLN A 278 -9.19 17.16 -19.30
N ASP A 279 -10.16 17.77 -18.61
CA ASP A 279 -10.16 19.20 -18.30
C ASP A 279 -9.00 19.58 -17.37
N ALA A 280 -8.70 18.77 -16.35
CA ALA A 280 -7.59 19.01 -15.42
C ALA A 280 -6.23 18.99 -16.14
N ILE A 281 -5.99 18.02 -17.03
CA ILE A 281 -4.79 17.98 -17.89
C ILE A 281 -4.71 19.24 -18.77
N ASN A 282 -5.82 19.62 -19.43
CA ASN A 282 -5.83 20.76 -20.35
C ASN A 282 -5.61 22.12 -19.67
N GLN A 283 -6.19 22.31 -18.48
CA GLN A 283 -6.23 23.59 -17.78
C GLN A 283 -5.07 23.74 -16.77
N CYS A 284 -4.65 22.63 -16.16
CA CYS A 284 -3.77 22.59 -14.99
C CYS A 284 -2.56 21.66 -15.16
N GLY A 285 -2.36 21.06 -16.35
CA GLY A 285 -1.17 20.27 -16.66
C GLY A 285 0.02 21.11 -17.16
N ASP A 286 1.20 20.48 -17.19
CA ASP A 286 2.50 20.92 -17.72
C ASP A 286 2.82 22.41 -17.49
N GLY A 287 3.48 22.71 -16.36
CA GLY A 287 3.82 24.08 -15.95
C GLY A 287 2.64 24.90 -15.37
N LYS A 288 1.49 24.27 -15.11
CA LYS A 288 0.29 24.89 -14.50
C LYS A 288 -0.28 24.11 -13.32
N GLY A 289 0.49 23.14 -12.83
CA GLY A 289 0.12 22.25 -11.74
C GLY A 289 -0.24 23.02 -10.47
N PRO A 290 -1.39 22.74 -9.83
CA PRO A 290 -1.78 23.42 -8.60
C PRO A 290 -0.96 22.97 -7.37
N GLY A 291 -0.15 21.91 -7.49
CA GLY A 291 0.49 21.26 -6.34
C GLY A 291 -0.56 20.73 -5.37
N ASP A 292 -0.45 21.11 -4.10
CA ASP A 292 -1.43 20.82 -3.04
C ASP A 292 -2.65 21.76 -3.05
N ASN A 293 -2.57 22.91 -3.73
CA ASN A 293 -3.64 23.91 -3.79
C ASN A 293 -4.68 23.58 -4.88
N LEU A 294 -5.36 22.44 -4.76
CA LEU A 294 -6.36 21.93 -5.71
C LEU A 294 -7.43 22.97 -6.11
N GLY A 295 -7.75 23.92 -5.23
CA GLY A 295 -8.67 25.03 -5.50
C GLY A 295 -8.23 25.99 -6.62
N ALA A 296 -6.93 26.00 -6.99
CA ALA A 296 -6.42 26.75 -8.14
C ALA A 296 -6.77 26.09 -9.49
N CYS A 297 -7.17 24.81 -9.49
CA CYS A 297 -7.53 24.07 -10.69
C CYS A 297 -9.04 23.89 -10.79
N ALA A 298 -9.70 24.73 -11.61
CA ALA A 298 -11.17 24.81 -11.70
C ALA A 298 -11.90 23.47 -12.00
N PRO A 299 -11.32 22.49 -12.73
CA PRO A 299 -11.90 21.15 -12.85
C PRO A 299 -11.91 20.36 -11.54
N LEU A 300 -10.77 20.32 -10.84
CA LEU A 300 -10.59 19.56 -9.58
C LEU A 300 -11.35 20.21 -8.42
N ALA A 301 -11.38 21.54 -8.38
CA ALA A 301 -12.02 22.33 -7.33
C ALA A 301 -13.54 22.06 -7.18
N LYS A 302 -14.21 21.55 -8.23
CA LYS A 302 -15.66 21.26 -8.23
C LYS A 302 -16.06 20.16 -7.23
N SER A 303 -15.19 19.19 -7.00
CA SER A 303 -15.43 18.01 -6.15
C SER A 303 -14.37 17.84 -5.06
N THR A 304 -13.47 18.83 -4.89
CA THR A 304 -12.51 18.89 -3.77
C THR A 304 -13.28 19.05 -2.44
N SER A 305 -13.32 18.02 -1.60
CA SER A 305 -14.04 18.04 -0.33
C SER A 305 -13.42 17.11 0.73
N GLU A 306 -12.79 17.70 1.76
CA GLU A 306 -12.27 16.94 2.89
C GLU A 306 -13.36 16.21 3.70
N SER A 307 -14.57 16.77 3.79
CA SER A 307 -15.68 16.13 4.52
C SER A 307 -16.20 14.90 3.76
N ALA A 308 -16.22 14.93 2.42
CA ALA A 308 -16.58 13.76 1.62
C ALA A 308 -15.64 12.57 1.89
N THR A 309 -14.33 12.82 2.05
CA THR A 309 -13.37 11.75 2.40
C THR A 309 -13.67 11.07 3.73
N TRP A 310 -14.26 11.80 4.68
CA TRP A 310 -14.53 11.36 6.04
C TRP A 310 -15.92 10.71 6.19
N GLU A 311 -16.87 11.06 5.32
CA GLU A 311 -18.16 10.35 5.24
C GLU A 311 -18.12 9.12 4.32
N CYS A 312 -17.02 8.89 3.59
CA CYS A 312 -16.95 7.74 2.69
C CYS A 312 -16.78 6.40 3.43
N ARG A 313 -17.46 5.35 2.93
CA ARG A 313 -17.48 3.99 3.47
C ARG A 313 -17.35 2.99 2.33
N LEU A 314 -16.80 1.81 2.59
CA LEU A 314 -16.84 0.68 1.66
C LEU A 314 -18.30 0.22 1.44
N GLU A 315 -18.66 -0.14 0.22
CA GLU A 315 -19.98 -0.72 -0.10
C GLU A 315 -19.98 -2.25 0.06
N GLY A 316 -18.89 -2.88 -0.38
CA GLY A 316 -18.76 -4.33 -0.51
C GLY A 316 -18.46 -5.10 0.78
N GLN A 317 -18.18 -6.39 0.58
CA GLN A 317 -17.76 -7.33 1.60
C GLN A 317 -16.25 -7.29 1.86
N ILE A 318 -15.84 -7.77 3.03
CA ILE A 318 -14.43 -7.98 3.40
C ILE A 318 -14.19 -9.46 3.75
N PRO A 319 -12.92 -9.94 3.73
CA PRO A 319 -12.56 -11.23 4.30
C PRO A 319 -12.88 -11.32 5.80
N ALA A 320 -13.47 -12.43 6.23
CA ALA A 320 -13.74 -12.74 7.63
C ALA A 320 -12.44 -13.17 8.35
N GLU A 321 -11.59 -12.21 8.68
CA GLU A 321 -10.37 -12.42 9.44
C GLU A 321 -9.92 -11.15 10.18
N GLU A 322 -9.16 -11.31 11.26
CA GLU A 322 -8.55 -10.17 11.92
C GLU A 322 -7.29 -9.71 11.18
N VAL A 323 -7.21 -8.41 10.91
CA VAL A 323 -6.04 -7.76 10.30
C VAL A 323 -5.14 -7.03 11.30
N GLY A 324 -5.32 -7.26 12.60
CA GLY A 324 -4.45 -6.71 13.67
C GLY A 324 -4.86 -5.33 14.24
N ILE A 325 -6.05 -4.82 13.89
CA ILE A 325 -6.52 -3.47 14.27
C ILE A 325 -7.15 -3.43 15.67
N TYR A 326 -8.07 -4.36 15.97
CA TYR A 326 -8.72 -4.42 17.29
C TYR A 326 -7.75 -4.93 18.37
N ARG A 327 -7.01 -5.99 18.06
CA ARG A 327 -5.92 -6.58 18.87
C ARG A 327 -4.78 -7.03 17.93
N PRO A 328 -3.54 -7.21 18.43
CA PRO A 328 -2.48 -7.84 17.65
C PRO A 328 -2.84 -9.29 17.27
N VAL A 329 -2.42 -9.72 16.08
CA VAL A 329 -2.59 -11.10 15.59
C VAL A 329 -1.29 -11.90 15.73
N ASP A 330 -1.39 -13.20 16.02
CA ASP A 330 -0.21 -14.08 16.21
C ASP A 330 0.56 -14.37 14.90
N LYS A 331 -0.07 -14.11 13.75
CA LYS A 331 0.46 -14.38 12.41
C LYS A 331 -0.08 -13.32 11.44
N LEU A 332 0.70 -12.98 10.42
CA LEU A 332 0.20 -12.16 9.30
C LEU A 332 -0.91 -12.94 8.54
N PRO A 333 -2.06 -12.31 8.23
CA PRO A 333 -3.15 -12.97 7.51
C PRO A 333 -2.71 -13.49 6.13
N GLY A 334 -3.41 -14.50 5.60
CA GLY A 334 -3.07 -15.10 4.31
C GLY A 334 -1.92 -16.12 4.33
N CYS A 335 -1.54 -16.64 5.51
CA CYS A 335 -0.44 -17.61 5.67
C CYS A 335 0.94 -17.03 5.27
N ASN A 336 1.29 -15.85 5.79
CA ASN A 336 2.52 -15.15 5.45
C ASN A 336 3.58 -15.25 6.58
N PRO A 337 4.47 -16.27 6.56
CA PRO A 337 5.60 -16.36 7.48
C PRO A 337 6.67 -15.29 7.19
N LEU A 338 7.51 -14.98 8.18
CA LEU A 338 8.58 -13.97 8.04
C LEU A 338 9.60 -14.34 6.96
N TRP A 339 9.55 -13.62 5.85
CA TRP A 339 10.46 -13.71 4.72
C TRP A 339 11.67 -12.78 4.93
N LYS A 340 12.55 -13.23 5.84
CA LYS A 340 13.81 -12.59 6.25
C LYS A 340 14.65 -12.07 5.08
N SER A 341 15.46 -11.05 5.34
CA SER A 341 16.26 -10.36 4.31
C SER A 341 17.35 -11.25 3.69
N SER A 342 17.78 -12.29 4.39
CA SER A 342 18.75 -13.30 3.91
C SER A 342 18.14 -14.46 3.11
N VAL A 343 16.82 -14.49 2.93
CA VAL A 343 16.10 -15.56 2.23
C VAL A 343 15.53 -15.02 0.93
N ASN A 344 15.97 -15.57 -0.19
CA ASN A 344 15.59 -15.13 -1.54
C ASN A 344 14.19 -15.59 -1.94
N ASP A 345 13.84 -16.85 -1.67
CA ASP A 345 12.55 -17.45 -2.03
C ASP A 345 11.49 -17.17 -0.95
N LYS A 346 10.23 -16.96 -1.34
CA LYS A 346 9.15 -16.77 -0.35
C LYS A 346 8.94 -18.07 0.43
N PRO A 347 8.98 -18.07 1.78
CA PRO A 347 8.82 -19.30 2.56
C PRO A 347 7.41 -19.86 2.39
N THR A 348 7.30 -21.19 2.26
CA THR A 348 6.03 -21.89 2.13
C THR A 348 5.26 -21.95 3.45
N CYS A 349 3.94 -22.07 3.36
CA CYS A 349 3.04 -22.07 4.52
C CYS A 349 1.86 -23.02 4.25
N ASN A 350 1.68 -24.01 5.13
CA ASN A 350 0.81 -25.17 4.88
C ASN A 350 -0.56 -25.09 5.59
N SER A 351 -0.97 -23.93 6.13
CA SER A 351 -2.28 -23.78 6.77
C SER A 351 -3.26 -23.02 5.88
N ASN A 352 -4.36 -23.68 5.53
CA ASN A 352 -5.43 -23.12 4.70
C ASN A 352 -6.12 -21.95 5.42
N SER A 353 -5.81 -20.70 5.04
CA SER A 353 -6.44 -19.49 5.59
C SER A 353 -7.79 -19.21 4.93
N ASN A 354 -8.74 -20.14 5.18
CA ASN A 354 -10.11 -20.16 4.66
C ASN A 354 -10.99 -19.08 5.28
N ALA A 355 -10.62 -17.81 5.15
CA ALA A 355 -11.60 -16.73 5.26
C ALA A 355 -12.61 -16.87 4.11
N GLU A 356 -13.87 -16.52 4.34
CA GLU A 356 -14.81 -16.17 3.27
C GLU A 356 -15.15 -14.68 3.33
N LEU A 357 -15.86 -14.20 2.31
CA LEU A 357 -16.38 -12.83 2.27
C LEU A 357 -17.65 -12.69 3.11
N VAL A 358 -17.71 -11.60 3.87
CA VAL A 358 -18.78 -11.21 4.79
C VAL A 358 -19.05 -9.71 4.71
N GLY A 359 -20.26 -9.28 5.06
CA GLY A 359 -20.49 -7.88 5.40
C GLY A 359 -19.74 -7.53 6.69
N PRO A 360 -19.10 -6.36 6.81
CA PRO A 360 -18.60 -5.88 8.10
C PRO A 360 -19.75 -5.69 9.10
N ASN A 361 -19.50 -5.90 10.38
CA ASN A 361 -20.46 -5.60 11.46
C ASN A 361 -20.07 -4.33 12.25
N VAL A 362 -18.77 -4.01 12.28
CA VAL A 362 -18.23 -2.82 12.96
C VAL A 362 -17.19 -2.13 12.09
N TYR A 363 -16.78 -0.94 12.48
CA TYR A 363 -15.63 -0.26 11.91
C TYR A 363 -14.74 0.37 12.98
N PHE A 364 -13.46 0.46 12.64
CA PHE A 364 -12.45 1.21 13.37
C PHE A 364 -12.45 2.67 12.90
N GLU A 365 -12.79 3.59 13.80
CA GLU A 365 -12.63 5.03 13.59
C GLU A 365 -11.30 5.50 14.16
N ASN A 366 -10.52 6.26 13.37
CA ASN A 366 -9.37 6.99 13.88
C ASN A 366 -9.43 8.49 13.53
N LEU A 367 -9.48 9.33 14.55
CA LEU A 367 -9.62 10.79 14.43
C LEU A 367 -8.33 11.50 14.01
N ALA A 368 -7.16 10.87 14.17
CA ALA A 368 -5.86 11.46 13.84
C ALA A 368 -5.50 11.23 12.36
N TYR A 369 -5.71 10.02 11.86
CA TYR A 369 -5.53 9.64 10.45
C TYR A 369 -6.77 9.92 9.59
N ARG A 370 -7.93 10.23 10.20
CA ARG A 370 -9.22 10.46 9.54
C ARG A 370 -9.71 9.26 8.71
N THR A 371 -9.56 8.05 9.26
CA THR A 371 -9.93 6.79 8.59
C THR A 371 -11.09 6.06 9.27
N HIS A 372 -11.80 5.25 8.46
CA HIS A 372 -12.95 4.45 8.83
C HIS A 372 -12.84 3.05 8.24
N VAL A 373 -12.08 2.18 8.91
CA VAL A 373 -11.73 0.86 8.37
C VAL A 373 -12.79 -0.18 8.79
N PRO A 374 -13.52 -0.81 7.85
CA PRO A 374 -14.47 -1.88 8.18
C PRO A 374 -13.77 -3.09 8.80
N LEU A 375 -14.44 -3.74 9.76
CA LEU A 375 -13.97 -4.96 10.42
C LEU A 375 -15.11 -5.99 10.53
N ALA A 376 -14.72 -7.26 10.57
CA ALA A 376 -15.60 -8.39 10.85
C ALA A 376 -15.17 -9.03 12.17
N LEU A 377 -15.83 -8.66 13.27
CA LEU A 377 -15.52 -9.17 14.62
C LEU A 377 -16.65 -10.07 15.12
N SER A 378 -16.42 -11.39 15.13
CA SER A 378 -17.42 -12.39 15.54
C SER A 378 -17.87 -12.25 17.00
N GLU A 379 -16.99 -11.71 17.83
CA GLU A 379 -17.19 -11.57 19.27
C GLU A 379 -18.12 -10.39 19.63
N VAL A 380 -18.43 -9.50 18.68
CA VAL A 380 -19.39 -8.41 18.85
C VAL A 380 -20.81 -8.92 18.60
N MET A 381 -21.32 -9.70 19.54
CA MET A 381 -22.69 -10.26 19.51
C MET A 381 -23.79 -9.19 19.65
N ASN A 382 -23.46 -8.05 20.26
CA ASN A 382 -24.35 -6.89 20.37
C ASN A 382 -23.60 -5.62 19.97
N PRO A 383 -23.83 -5.07 18.76
CA PRO A 383 -23.09 -3.91 18.27
C PRO A 383 -23.39 -2.61 19.05
N PHE A 384 -24.41 -2.58 19.91
CA PHE A 384 -24.74 -1.40 20.70
C PHE A 384 -23.89 -1.22 21.98
N ASP A 385 -23.10 -2.23 22.40
CA ASP A 385 -22.07 -2.05 23.44
C ASP A 385 -20.65 -2.18 22.88
N LEU A 386 -20.28 -1.22 22.05
CA LEU A 386 -18.88 -0.98 21.65
C LEU A 386 -18.17 0.02 22.58
N SER A 387 -18.84 0.46 23.66
CA SER A 387 -18.31 1.46 24.59
C SER A 387 -17.11 0.96 25.40
N SER A 388 -17.08 -0.36 25.64
CA SER A 388 -16.03 -1.12 26.31
C SER A 388 -14.93 -1.62 25.36
N TRP A 389 -15.14 -1.54 24.04
CA TRP A 389 -14.25 -2.10 23.01
C TRP A 389 -13.21 -1.08 22.56
N ILE A 390 -12.18 -0.89 23.38
CA ILE A 390 -11.03 -0.03 23.07
C ILE A 390 -10.14 -0.76 22.05
N PRO A 391 -9.93 -0.23 20.84
CA PRO A 391 -8.98 -0.81 19.89
C PRO A 391 -7.56 -0.68 20.41
N PHE A 392 -6.76 -1.73 20.26
CA PHE A 392 -5.32 -1.70 20.53
C PHE A 392 -4.57 -0.73 19.61
N LEU A 393 -4.99 -0.60 18.35
CA LEU A 393 -4.30 0.24 17.37
C LEU A 393 -4.68 1.72 17.48
N GLY A 394 -3.66 2.58 17.51
CA GLY A 394 -3.79 4.03 17.53
C GLY A 394 -3.70 4.63 18.93
N ASN A 395 -3.96 5.94 19.03
CA ASN A 395 -3.87 6.66 20.29
C ASN A 395 -5.18 6.53 21.08
N GLU A 396 -5.07 6.40 22.41
CA GLU A 396 -6.21 6.42 23.34
C GLU A 396 -7.06 7.69 23.15
N GLY A 397 -8.39 7.55 23.23
CA GLY A 397 -9.35 8.63 22.97
C GLY A 397 -9.42 9.15 21.53
N SER A 398 -8.46 8.80 20.67
CA SER A 398 -8.45 9.12 19.23
C SER A 398 -8.96 7.99 18.35
N SER A 399 -9.14 6.80 18.93
CA SER A 399 -9.43 5.54 18.23
C SER A 399 -10.58 4.81 18.94
N ARG A 400 -11.56 4.27 18.20
CA ARG A 400 -12.71 3.55 18.78
C ARG A 400 -13.40 2.64 17.76
N LEU A 401 -14.14 1.63 18.23
CA LEU A 401 -15.08 0.88 17.39
C LEU A 401 -16.45 1.55 17.33
N LYS A 402 -17.15 1.37 16.21
CA LYS A 402 -18.53 1.80 15.94
C LYS A 402 -19.27 0.78 15.05
N VAL A 403 -20.59 0.87 14.99
CA VAL A 403 -21.45 -0.04 14.21
C VAL A 403 -21.37 0.27 12.71
N TRP A 404 -21.16 -0.75 11.87
CA TRP A 404 -21.17 -0.59 10.41
C TRP A 404 -22.59 -0.34 9.85
N GLY A 405 -22.71 0.29 8.68
CA GLY A 405 -24.00 0.71 8.11
C GLY A 405 -24.72 1.84 8.88
N SER A 406 -24.20 2.28 10.03
CA SER A 406 -24.86 3.28 10.88
C SER A 406 -24.64 4.73 10.41
N ASP A 407 -23.58 5.01 9.65
CA ASP A 407 -23.25 6.34 9.10
C ASP A 407 -22.57 6.27 7.71
N GLY A 408 -22.10 7.41 7.21
CA GLY A 408 -21.48 7.56 5.90
C GLY A 408 -22.43 7.97 4.75
N THR A 409 -21.83 8.25 3.59
CA THR A 409 -22.44 8.93 2.42
C THR A 409 -23.72 8.26 1.89
N ASP A 410 -23.68 6.93 1.68
CA ASP A 410 -24.89 6.13 1.42
C ASP A 410 -24.83 4.87 2.28
N LYS A 411 -25.89 4.64 3.06
CA LYS A 411 -26.03 3.51 3.98
C LYS A 411 -26.75 2.33 3.33
N ASN A 412 -27.54 2.59 2.28
CA ASN A 412 -28.32 1.56 1.59
C ASN A 412 -27.45 0.71 0.66
N ARG A 413 -26.25 1.21 0.34
CA ARG A 413 -25.22 0.53 -0.46
C ARG A 413 -24.15 -0.16 0.39
N GLN A 414 -24.16 0.02 1.72
CA GLN A 414 -23.23 -0.68 2.62
C GLN A 414 -23.75 -2.09 2.90
N THR A 415 -22.96 -3.10 2.54
CA THR A 415 -23.20 -4.47 2.99
C THR A 415 -22.95 -4.55 4.50
N VAL A 416 -23.90 -5.05 5.29
CA VAL A 416 -23.76 -5.25 6.73
C VAL A 416 -23.89 -6.74 7.05
N GLY A 417 -22.97 -7.28 7.84
CA GLY A 417 -22.99 -8.69 8.26
C GLY A 417 -23.42 -8.87 9.71
N THR A 418 -23.97 -10.05 10.00
CA THR A 418 -24.26 -10.51 11.37
C THR A 418 -23.05 -11.16 12.04
N TRP A 419 -23.03 -11.24 13.36
CA TRP A 419 -21.94 -11.90 14.07
C TRP A 419 -21.95 -13.42 13.84
N GLU A 420 -23.13 -14.01 13.62
CA GLU A 420 -23.32 -15.41 13.26
C GLU A 420 -22.71 -15.74 11.89
N GLU A 421 -22.95 -14.90 10.86
CA GLU A 421 -22.33 -15.06 9.54
C GLU A 421 -20.82 -14.93 9.59
N ILE A 422 -20.30 -13.97 10.37
CA ILE A 422 -18.86 -13.78 10.56
C ILE A 422 -18.26 -15.01 11.25
N TRP A 423 -18.81 -15.45 12.38
CA TRP A 423 -18.35 -16.64 13.10
C TRP A 423 -18.33 -17.89 12.22
N ALA A 424 -19.36 -18.10 11.39
CA ALA A 424 -19.46 -19.26 10.49
C ALA A 424 -18.46 -19.23 9.32
N LYS A 425 -17.91 -18.06 8.98
CA LYS A 425 -17.04 -17.81 7.81
C LYS A 425 -15.62 -17.40 8.16
N MET A 426 -15.30 -17.21 9.44
CA MET A 426 -13.97 -16.78 9.86
C MET A 426 -12.90 -17.81 9.50
N ALA A 427 -11.73 -17.32 9.08
CA ALA A 427 -10.57 -18.16 8.84
C ALA A 427 -10.26 -19.01 10.07
N VAL A 428 -10.39 -20.34 9.94
CA VAL A 428 -10.19 -21.27 11.06
C VAL A 428 -8.74 -21.18 11.57
N VAL A 429 -8.56 -20.41 12.65
CA VAL A 429 -7.32 -20.42 13.42
C VAL A 429 -7.22 -21.82 14.03
N SER A 430 -6.30 -22.62 13.50
CA SER A 430 -6.02 -23.97 14.00
C SER A 430 -5.32 -23.93 15.36
N SER A 431 -6.09 -23.58 16.39
CA SER A 431 -5.70 -23.77 17.78
C SER A 431 -5.42 -25.25 18.00
N GLY A 432 -4.17 -25.56 18.35
CA GLY A 432 -3.86 -26.86 18.97
C GLY A 432 -4.71 -27.02 20.23
N PRO A 433 -5.13 -28.25 20.58
CA PRO A 433 -6.23 -28.48 21.52
C PRO A 433 -5.94 -27.85 22.89
N SER A 434 -6.56 -26.69 23.10
CA SER A 434 -6.66 -26.07 24.43
C SER A 434 -7.63 -26.91 25.23
N SER A 435 -7.15 -27.52 26.32
CA SER A 435 -7.90 -28.51 27.10
C SER A 435 -9.00 -27.85 27.93
N VAL A 436 -10.11 -27.49 27.29
CA VAL A 436 -11.35 -27.10 27.97
C VAL A 436 -11.93 -28.34 28.63
N SER A 437 -11.91 -28.39 29.96
CA SER A 437 -12.44 -29.52 30.71
C SER A 437 -13.98 -29.48 30.72
N GLU A 438 -14.60 -30.31 29.86
CA GLU A 438 -16.05 -30.54 29.88
C GLU A 438 -16.50 -31.06 31.25
N SER A 439 -17.23 -30.24 31.99
CA SER A 439 -17.90 -30.64 33.22
C SER A 439 -19.27 -31.24 32.88
N ILE A 440 -19.27 -32.52 32.48
CA ILE A 440 -20.49 -33.26 32.11
C ILE A 440 -21.46 -33.31 33.30
N ILE A 441 -22.53 -32.52 33.24
CA ILE A 441 -23.66 -32.61 34.17
C ILE A 441 -24.51 -33.82 33.77
N VAL A 442 -24.22 -34.97 34.38
CA VAL A 442 -25.02 -36.18 34.20
C VAL A 442 -26.40 -35.98 34.85
N SER A 443 -27.42 -35.81 34.01
CA SER A 443 -28.82 -35.86 34.43
C SER A 443 -29.38 -37.27 34.20
N THR A 444 -29.61 -38.00 35.29
CA THR A 444 -30.11 -39.38 35.24
C THR A 444 -31.62 -39.44 35.04
N SER A 445 -32.04 -39.81 33.83
CA SER A 445 -33.33 -40.43 33.59
C SER A 445 -33.13 -41.62 32.65
N GLY A 446 -33.84 -42.73 32.89
CA GLY A 446 -33.61 -43.96 32.13
C GLY A 446 -34.84 -44.84 32.07
N THR A 447 -34.97 -45.56 30.97
CA THR A 447 -35.88 -46.70 30.78
C THR A 447 -35.25 -47.68 29.81
N ASN A 448 -35.42 -48.97 30.07
CA ASN A 448 -34.79 -50.05 29.31
C ASN A 448 -35.53 -50.35 27.98
N SER A 449 -34.78 -50.77 26.97
CA SER A 449 -35.15 -51.89 26.07
C SER A 449 -33.89 -52.47 25.42
N ALA A 450 -33.95 -53.72 24.98
CA ALA A 450 -32.77 -54.54 24.74
C ALA A 450 -32.66 -55.07 23.30
N VAL A 451 -31.41 -55.16 22.83
CA VAL A 451 -30.82 -56.27 22.05
C VAL A 451 -31.59 -56.82 20.84
N GLU A 452 -30.99 -56.70 19.65
CA GLU A 452 -30.49 -57.90 18.95
C GLU A 452 -29.26 -57.60 18.06
N SER A 453 -28.74 -58.61 17.37
CA SER A 453 -27.37 -58.66 16.82
C SER A 453 -27.34 -59.05 15.35
N THR A 454 -26.38 -58.51 14.59
CA THR A 454 -25.70 -59.32 13.56
C THR A 454 -24.30 -58.77 13.23
N ARG A 455 -23.34 -59.67 13.05
CA ARG A 455 -22.04 -59.41 12.40
C ARG A 455 -22.07 -60.02 10.99
N THR A 456 -21.41 -59.38 10.03
CA THR A 456 -20.85 -60.09 8.88
C THR A 456 -19.59 -59.38 8.37
N ASN A 457 -18.55 -60.14 8.06
CA ASN A 457 -17.39 -59.66 7.31
C ASN A 457 -17.71 -59.68 5.81
N ILE A 458 -17.08 -58.79 5.04
CA ILE A 458 -16.70 -59.08 3.65
C ILE A 458 -15.24 -58.67 3.51
N ASP A 459 -14.44 -59.53 2.86
CA ASP A 459 -13.04 -59.28 2.57
C ASP A 459 -12.72 -59.75 1.13
N GLN A 460 -11.98 -58.91 0.41
CA GLN A 460 -11.24 -59.15 -0.85
C GLN A 460 -11.89 -59.60 -2.18
N LEU A 461 -11.25 -59.07 -3.25
CA LEU A 461 -11.06 -59.59 -4.63
C LEU A 461 -12.26 -59.59 -5.62
N SER A 462 -12.06 -59.41 -6.95
CA SER A 462 -10.81 -59.21 -7.72
C SER A 462 -10.97 -58.37 -9.01
N THR A 463 -9.94 -57.56 -9.31
CA THR A 463 -9.27 -57.26 -10.62
C THR A 463 -10.05 -57.34 -11.96
N HIS A 464 -9.87 -56.40 -12.90
CA HIS A 464 -8.77 -56.27 -13.90
C HIS A 464 -9.07 -55.02 -14.80
N VAL A 465 -8.26 -54.42 -15.70
CA VAL A 465 -6.84 -54.42 -16.18
C VAL A 465 -6.68 -53.21 -17.14
N ALA A 466 -5.52 -52.66 -17.53
CA ALA A 466 -4.23 -52.33 -16.90
C ALA A 466 -3.37 -51.55 -17.95
N GLY A 467 -2.42 -50.69 -17.53
CA GLY A 467 -1.59 -49.88 -18.45
C GLY A 467 -0.83 -48.75 -17.72
N SER A 468 0.20 -49.02 -16.91
CA SER A 468 1.56 -49.51 -17.24
C SER A 468 2.56 -48.36 -17.47
N ILE A 469 3.61 -48.34 -16.64
CA ILE A 469 4.69 -47.35 -16.57
C ILE A 469 6.02 -48.11 -16.66
N ILE A 470 7.07 -47.51 -17.25
CA ILE A 470 8.45 -47.99 -17.12
C ILE A 470 9.36 -46.81 -16.69
N SER A 471 10.28 -47.10 -15.78
CA SER A 471 11.23 -46.19 -15.12
C SER A 471 12.63 -46.23 -15.74
N GLY A 472 13.47 -45.23 -15.45
CA GLY A 472 14.92 -45.30 -15.70
C GLY A 472 15.70 -44.21 -14.95
N GLU A 473 16.70 -44.62 -14.17
CA GLU A 473 17.60 -43.71 -13.43
C GLU A 473 19.01 -43.66 -14.07
N THR A 474 19.66 -42.50 -13.92
CA THR A 474 21.12 -42.22 -13.87
C THR A 474 22.11 -42.99 -14.78
N THR A 475 22.95 -42.25 -15.51
CA THR A 475 24.42 -42.20 -15.23
C THR A 475 25.16 -41.15 -16.08
N SER A 476 26.37 -40.79 -15.63
CA SER A 476 27.22 -39.71 -16.13
C SER A 476 28.10 -40.09 -17.33
N ALA A 477 28.44 -39.13 -18.21
CA ALA A 477 29.79 -39.03 -18.81
C ALA A 477 30.08 -37.69 -19.53
N ALA A 478 31.34 -37.28 -19.43
CA ALA A 478 31.96 -36.03 -19.91
C ALA A 478 31.97 -35.77 -21.43
N ARG A 479 32.26 -34.50 -21.80
CA ARG A 479 33.01 -34.19 -23.03
C ARG A 479 33.97 -33.01 -22.82
N ALA A 480 35.23 -33.18 -23.20
CA ALA A 480 36.30 -32.18 -23.18
C ALA A 480 36.51 -31.64 -24.62
N SER A 481 36.69 -30.33 -24.86
CA SER A 481 37.88 -29.47 -24.66
C SER A 481 38.82 -29.40 -25.87
N SER A 482 38.87 -28.21 -26.48
CA SER A 482 39.92 -27.69 -27.36
C SER A 482 39.67 -26.18 -27.59
N GLY A 483 40.63 -25.25 -27.51
CA GLY A 483 42.01 -25.35 -27.07
C GLY A 483 42.86 -24.16 -27.56
N HIS A 484 43.73 -23.61 -26.70
CA HIS A 484 44.69 -22.51 -26.94
C HIS A 484 44.16 -21.07 -27.14
N GLY A 485 44.94 -20.09 -26.66
CA GLY A 485 44.64 -18.65 -26.78
C GLY A 485 45.16 -17.76 -25.63
N THR A 486 46.41 -17.92 -25.18
CA THR A 486 46.98 -17.15 -24.04
C THR A 486 47.63 -15.83 -24.46
N SER A 487 47.38 -14.75 -23.71
CA SER A 487 48.24 -13.56 -23.64
C SER A 487 48.16 -12.91 -22.26
N GLU A 488 49.29 -12.46 -21.72
CA GLU A 488 49.42 -11.90 -20.37
C GLU A 488 49.23 -10.38 -20.35
N SER A 489 48.78 -9.83 -19.21
CA SER A 489 49.14 -8.46 -18.83
C SER A 489 49.18 -8.28 -17.31
N THR A 490 50.37 -7.93 -16.83
CA THR A 490 50.80 -7.70 -15.44
C THR A 490 49.86 -6.82 -14.59
N SER A 491 49.57 -7.27 -13.36
CA SER A 491 49.01 -6.44 -12.30
C SER A 491 50.09 -5.56 -11.64
N ASN A 492 49.91 -4.23 -11.65
CA ASN A 492 50.75 -3.30 -10.88
C ASN A 492 50.03 -2.83 -9.62
N SER A 493 50.60 -3.13 -8.45
CA SER A 493 50.10 -2.68 -7.14
C SER A 493 50.57 -1.26 -6.83
N ALA A 494 49.66 -0.31 -6.64
CA ALA A 494 49.97 1.06 -6.23
C ALA A 494 49.38 1.38 -4.84
N THR A 495 50.21 1.29 -3.81
CA THR A 495 49.86 1.63 -2.42
C THR A 495 49.63 3.14 -2.28
N SER A 496 48.55 3.56 -1.64
CA SER A 496 48.37 4.96 -1.20
C SER A 496 47.86 5.03 0.24
N THR A 497 48.47 5.87 1.06
CA THR A 497 48.18 6.06 2.48
C THR A 497 47.17 7.20 2.70
N PRO A 498 46.19 7.05 3.61
CA PRO A 498 45.21 8.09 3.87
C PRO A 498 45.80 9.24 4.69
N SER A 499 45.60 10.48 4.24
CA SER A 499 45.84 11.69 5.04
C SER A 499 44.61 12.04 5.91
N PRO A 500 44.79 12.61 7.11
CA PRO A 500 43.69 12.84 8.05
C PRO A 500 42.75 13.98 7.61
N GLY A 501 41.53 13.62 7.25
CA GLY A 501 40.46 14.57 6.93
C GLY A 501 39.98 15.37 8.15
N LYS A 502 39.72 16.67 7.97
CA LYS A 502 39.29 17.57 9.05
C LYS A 502 37.84 17.30 9.46
N MET A 503 37.60 16.99 10.73
CA MET A 503 36.25 16.78 11.29
C MET A 503 35.38 18.04 11.20
N CYS A 504 34.33 18.02 10.37
CA CYS A 504 33.26 19.01 10.46
C CYS A 504 32.35 18.72 11.66
N LYS A 505 32.46 19.51 12.73
CA LYS A 505 31.56 19.45 13.90
C LYS A 505 30.16 19.97 13.56
N ARG A 506 29.29 19.11 13.00
CA ARG A 506 27.86 19.40 12.78
C ARG A 506 27.18 19.61 14.14
N LYS A 507 26.73 20.83 14.44
CA LYS A 507 26.00 21.14 15.68
C LYS A 507 24.71 20.31 15.75
N LYS A 508 24.43 19.67 16.89
CA LYS A 508 23.08 19.21 17.21
C LYS A 508 22.15 20.44 17.24
N ARG A 509 21.14 20.45 16.38
CA ARG A 509 19.89 21.20 16.64
C ARG A 509 18.92 20.21 17.27
N SER A 510 18.57 20.42 18.52
CA SER A 510 17.39 19.78 19.11
C SER A 510 16.15 20.40 18.48
N PHE A 511 15.27 19.60 17.89
CA PHE A 511 13.90 20.03 17.65
C PHE A 511 13.18 20.05 18.99
N THR A 512 12.65 21.21 19.37
CA THR A 512 11.88 21.39 20.61
C THR A 512 10.38 21.22 20.33
N GLN A 513 9.60 21.00 21.40
CA GLN A 513 8.15 20.75 21.35
C GLN A 513 7.35 21.88 20.67
N ASP A 514 7.95 23.05 20.47
CA ASP A 514 7.37 24.22 19.81
C ASP A 514 6.85 23.92 18.39
N ALA A 515 7.45 22.98 17.65
CA ALA A 515 6.99 22.62 16.31
C ALA A 515 5.58 21.99 16.35
N ILE A 516 5.35 21.05 17.27
CA ILE A 516 4.07 20.37 17.48
C ILE A 516 3.05 21.35 18.07
N SER A 517 3.48 22.15 19.06
CA SER A 517 2.64 23.19 19.67
C SER A 517 2.09 24.19 18.65
N ASN A 518 2.91 24.65 17.70
CA ASN A 518 2.49 25.58 16.64
C ASN A 518 1.50 24.96 15.63
N HIS A 519 1.55 23.66 15.38
CA HIS A 519 0.56 22.97 14.54
C HIS A 519 -0.81 22.93 15.25
N LEU A 520 -0.83 22.48 16.50
CA LEU A 520 -2.05 22.42 17.33
C LEU A 520 -2.69 23.80 17.56
N ARG A 521 -1.89 24.87 17.69
CA ARG A 521 -2.40 26.24 17.88
C ARG A 521 -3.16 26.78 16.67
N ARG A 522 -2.78 26.40 15.44
CA ARG A 522 -3.49 26.79 14.21
C ARG A 522 -4.85 26.09 14.10
N SER A 523 -4.88 24.78 14.38
CA SER A 523 -6.11 23.97 14.45
C SER A 523 -7.14 24.52 15.47
N ARG A 524 -6.67 25.11 16.58
CA ARG A 524 -7.56 25.74 17.56
C ARG A 524 -8.11 27.10 17.09
N LEU A 525 -7.27 27.96 16.50
CA LEU A 525 -7.69 29.28 16.00
C LEU A 525 -8.71 29.21 14.85
N GLN A 526 -8.65 28.19 13.98
CA GLN A 526 -9.68 27.98 12.95
C GLN A 526 -11.04 27.55 13.54
N ARG A 527 -11.07 27.06 14.78
CA ARG A 527 -12.30 26.59 15.45
C ARG A 527 -13.06 27.71 16.16
N GLU A 528 -12.40 28.85 16.42
CA GLU A 528 -12.98 30.07 17.02
C GLU A 528 -13.46 31.08 15.95
N ILE A 529 -13.44 30.70 14.67
CA ILE A 529 -13.93 31.49 13.51
C ILE A 529 -15.23 30.91 12.93
N LEU A 530 -15.69 29.75 13.45
CA LEU A 530 -16.89 29.04 13.02
C LEU A 530 -17.88 28.79 14.17
N THR A 531 -17.90 29.71 15.14
CA THR A 531 -18.88 29.83 16.23
C THR A 531 -19.25 31.30 16.45
#